data_AF-A0A7K0SMN5-F1
#
_entry.id   AF-A0A7K0SMN5-F1
#
_cell.length_a   1.000
_cell.length_b   1.000
_cell.length_c   1.000
_cell.angle_alpha   90.00
_cell.angle_beta   90.00
_cell.angle_gamma   90.00
#
_symmetry.space_group_name_H-M   'P 1'
#
loop_
_entity.id
_entity.type
_entity.pdbx_description
1 polymer ?
#
loop_
_entity_poly.entity_id
_entity_poly.type
_entity_poly.pdbx_seq_one_letter_code
_entity_poly.pdbx_strand_id
1 'polypeptide(L)'
;KIVKIGTGETFEAKTVILATGAAYRELGLPKEKELSGHGVSWCATCDGFFFREKTIAVVGGGDSAMEEANFLTRFASKVYVIHRRNELKASKIMQDRAKANPKIEFIWNAGVEELLGDGKLTGVKLKDTVTGAESQLDLDGLFIAIGNDPRVWLVENQLELTEDKFIKVDGRTSKTSLPGVFACGDVIDPTYRQAITAAGSGCVAALDAEHFLTAQ
;
A
#
# COMPACT_ATOMS: atom_id res chain seq x y z
N LYS A 1 -29.45 -6.60 -9.99
CA LYS A 1 -28.47 -6.73 -8.88
C LYS A 1 -28.94 -5.81 -7.78
N ILE A 2 -28.80 -6.24 -6.52
CA ILE A 2 -29.28 -5.50 -5.34
C ILE A 2 -28.05 -5.06 -4.54
N VAL A 3 -27.93 -3.76 -4.26
CA VAL A 3 -26.89 -3.20 -3.40
C VAL A 3 -27.57 -2.62 -2.15
N LYS A 4 -27.22 -3.14 -0.99
CA LYS A 4 -27.72 -2.65 0.31
C LYS A 4 -26.65 -1.79 0.96
N ILE A 5 -27.00 -0.57 1.35
CA ILE A 5 -26.08 0.33 2.04
C ILE A 5 -26.28 0.29 3.55
N GLY A 6 -25.31 0.79 4.32
CA GLY A 6 -25.31 0.70 5.79
C GLY A 6 -26.49 1.40 6.48
N THR A 7 -27.17 2.32 5.80
CA THR A 7 -28.40 2.98 6.30
C THR A 7 -29.66 2.14 6.12
N GLY A 8 -29.56 0.95 5.51
CA GLY A 8 -30.70 0.05 5.24
C GLY A 8 -31.39 0.28 3.89
N GLU A 9 -31.04 1.36 3.17
CA GLU A 9 -31.55 1.60 1.83
C GLU A 9 -31.01 0.57 0.82
N THR A 10 -31.83 0.29 -0.19
CA THR A 10 -31.54 -0.71 -1.22
C THR A 10 -31.61 -0.07 -2.61
N PHE A 11 -30.59 -0.32 -3.42
CA PHE A 11 -30.51 0.10 -4.81
C PHE A 11 -30.57 -1.11 -5.74
N GLU A 12 -31.27 -0.96 -6.85
CA GLU A 12 -31.33 -1.96 -7.91
C GLU A 12 -30.60 -1.47 -9.17
N ALA A 13 -29.78 -2.33 -9.75
CA ALA A 13 -29.05 -2.03 -10.97
C ALA A 13 -28.92 -3.25 -11.90
N LYS A 14 -28.90 -3.02 -13.21
CA LYS A 14 -28.65 -4.08 -14.20
C LYS A 14 -27.19 -4.56 -14.19
N THR A 15 -26.25 -3.67 -13.85
CA THR A 15 -24.82 -3.93 -13.67
C THR A 15 -24.29 -3.19 -12.43
N VAL A 16 -23.16 -3.66 -11.89
CA VAL A 16 -22.47 -3.02 -10.74
C VAL A 16 -20.98 -2.95 -11.04
N ILE A 17 -20.35 -1.81 -10.76
CA ILE A 17 -18.89 -1.63 -10.82
C ILE A 17 -18.38 -1.43 -9.39
N LEU A 18 -17.44 -2.27 -8.97
CA LEU A 18 -16.80 -2.24 -7.66
C LEU A 18 -15.48 -1.46 -7.76
N ALA A 19 -15.47 -0.26 -7.17
CA ALA A 19 -14.31 0.63 -7.12
C ALA A 19 -13.95 0.99 -5.67
N THR A 20 -13.97 0.00 -4.77
CA THR A 20 -13.84 0.21 -3.31
C THR A 20 -12.41 0.47 -2.83
N GLY A 21 -11.42 0.33 -3.71
CA GLY A 21 -10.01 0.61 -3.46
C GLY A 21 -9.33 -0.36 -2.48
N ALA A 22 -8.13 0.00 -2.05
CA ALA A 22 -7.37 -0.70 -1.03
C ALA A 22 -6.82 0.33 -0.03
N ALA A 23 -6.90 0.03 1.27
CA ALA A 23 -6.35 0.90 2.29
C ALA A 23 -4.92 0.48 2.63
N TYR A 24 -3.99 1.44 2.72
CA TYR A 24 -2.69 1.16 3.30
C TYR A 24 -2.84 0.80 4.78
N ARG A 25 -1.92 -0.04 5.27
CA ARG A 25 -1.84 -0.35 6.70
C ARG A 25 -1.03 0.72 7.43
N GLU A 26 -1.58 1.18 8.54
CA GLU A 26 -0.96 2.13 9.45
C GLU A 26 -0.20 1.38 10.55
N LEU A 27 0.81 2.04 11.14
CA LEU A 27 1.48 1.53 12.35
C LEU A 27 0.56 1.66 13.58
N GLY A 28 -0.43 2.55 13.52
CA GLY A 28 -1.37 2.82 14.61
C GLY A 28 -0.78 3.74 15.67
N LEU A 29 0.21 4.56 15.31
CA LEU A 29 0.92 5.41 16.26
C LEU A 29 0.26 6.78 16.40
N PRO A 30 0.38 7.42 17.58
CA PRO A 30 0.07 8.83 17.71
C PRO A 30 0.83 9.66 16.66
N LYS A 31 0.21 10.75 16.19
CA LYS A 31 0.74 11.66 15.16
C LYS A 31 0.92 11.08 13.76
N GLU A 32 0.67 9.80 13.51
CA GLU A 32 0.86 9.20 12.18
C GLU A 32 0.01 9.91 11.10
N LYS A 33 -1.25 10.20 11.42
CA LYS A 33 -2.15 10.97 10.53
C LYS A 33 -1.84 12.46 10.49
N GLU A 34 -1.38 13.02 11.61
CA GLU A 34 -1.01 14.43 11.69
C GLU A 34 0.22 14.74 10.83
N LEU A 35 1.21 13.84 10.84
CA LEU A 35 2.46 13.97 10.10
C LEU A 35 2.37 13.44 8.67
N SER A 36 1.19 12.99 8.23
CA SER A 36 0.91 12.60 6.85
C SER A 36 1.19 13.78 5.91
N GLY A 37 2.08 13.59 4.93
CA GLY A 37 2.51 14.67 4.03
C GLY A 37 3.52 15.66 4.65
N HIS A 38 3.81 15.53 5.95
CA HIS A 38 4.78 16.31 6.70
C HIS A 38 5.99 15.47 7.17
N GLY A 39 6.29 14.40 6.43
CA GLY A 39 7.39 13.48 6.70
C GLY A 39 6.96 12.02 6.79
N VAL A 40 5.67 11.73 7.01
CA VAL A 40 5.13 10.36 6.96
C VAL A 40 4.40 10.14 5.64
N SER A 41 4.66 9.00 4.98
CA SER A 41 4.03 8.61 3.72
C SER A 41 3.81 7.09 3.63
N TRP A 42 2.85 6.68 2.80
CA TRP A 42 2.58 5.30 2.42
C TRP A 42 2.81 5.05 0.92
N CYS A 43 3.36 6.03 0.20
CA CYS A 43 3.56 5.95 -1.24
C CYS A 43 4.92 6.53 -1.64
N ALA A 44 5.94 5.66 -1.75
CA ALA A 44 7.26 6.08 -2.21
C ALA A 44 7.25 6.72 -3.61
N THR A 45 6.43 6.21 -4.53
CA THR A 45 6.33 6.73 -5.90
C THR A 45 5.70 8.13 -5.96
N CYS A 46 4.81 8.44 -5.03
CA CYS A 46 4.14 9.73 -4.93
C CYS A 46 5.08 10.79 -4.34
N ASP A 47 5.69 10.48 -3.20
CA ASP A 47 6.35 11.49 -2.37
C ASP A 47 7.88 11.44 -2.40
N GLY A 48 8.47 10.35 -2.91
CA GLY A 48 9.91 10.10 -2.84
C GLY A 48 10.78 11.23 -3.41
N PHE A 49 10.28 11.94 -4.42
CA PHE A 49 10.97 13.09 -5.02
C PHE A 49 11.21 14.24 -4.01
N PHE A 50 10.31 14.46 -3.05
CA PHE A 50 10.42 15.54 -2.06
C PHE A 50 11.53 15.31 -1.03
N PHE A 51 12.06 14.08 -0.94
CA PHE A 51 13.12 13.68 -0.01
C PHE A 51 14.51 13.63 -0.66
N ARG A 52 14.74 14.46 -1.68
CA ARG A 52 16.05 14.58 -2.32
C ARG A 52 17.13 14.95 -1.31
N GLU A 53 18.23 14.21 -1.31
CA GLU A 53 19.39 14.38 -0.42
C GLU A 53 19.07 14.21 1.08
N LYS A 54 17.86 13.77 1.42
CA LYS A 54 17.42 13.54 2.79
C LYS A 54 17.76 12.16 3.32
N THR A 55 17.79 12.04 4.65
CA THR A 55 17.88 10.75 5.33
C THR A 55 16.46 10.29 5.65
N ILE A 56 16.09 9.11 5.20
CA ILE A 56 14.73 8.58 5.39
C ILE A 56 14.76 7.14 5.89
N ALA A 57 13.60 6.62 6.31
CA ALA A 57 13.42 5.21 6.60
C ALA A 57 12.21 4.63 5.88
N VAL A 58 12.30 3.33 5.56
CA VAL A 58 11.19 2.49 5.09
C VAL A 58 10.89 1.45 6.17
N VAL A 59 9.64 1.35 6.60
CA VAL A 59 9.18 0.35 7.56
C VAL A 59 8.53 -0.81 6.81
N GLY A 60 9.08 -2.02 6.95
CA GLY A 60 8.52 -3.20 6.29
C GLY A 60 9.57 -4.28 6.02
N GLY A 61 9.15 -5.39 5.43
CA GLY A 61 10.07 -6.47 5.07
C GLY A 61 9.54 -7.46 4.02
N GLY A 62 8.49 -7.08 3.31
CA GLY A 62 8.03 -7.77 2.10
C GLY A 62 8.66 -7.18 0.84
N ASP A 63 8.29 -7.69 -0.33
CA ASP A 63 8.83 -7.22 -1.61
C ASP A 63 8.55 -5.73 -1.83
N SER A 64 7.34 -5.23 -1.51
CA SER A 64 7.02 -3.80 -1.63
C SER A 64 7.99 -2.92 -0.84
N ALA A 65 8.31 -3.28 0.41
CA ALA A 65 9.27 -2.50 1.21
C ALA A 65 10.68 -2.48 0.60
N MET A 66 11.13 -3.59 0.01
CA MET A 66 12.45 -3.66 -0.63
C MET A 66 12.49 -2.91 -1.96
N GLU A 67 11.39 -2.93 -2.71
CA GLU A 67 11.23 -2.18 -3.95
C GLU A 67 11.22 -0.69 -3.67
N GLU A 68 10.40 -0.24 -2.71
CA GLU A 68 10.31 1.16 -2.30
C GLU A 68 11.63 1.67 -1.73
N ALA A 69 12.30 0.92 -0.86
CA ALA A 69 13.61 1.31 -0.33
C ALA A 69 14.64 1.54 -1.44
N ASN A 70 14.73 0.62 -2.41
CA ASN A 70 15.61 0.79 -3.56
C ASN A 70 15.20 1.97 -4.44
N PHE A 71 13.91 2.14 -4.73
CA PHE A 71 13.39 3.25 -5.50
C PHE A 71 13.77 4.59 -4.86
N LEU A 72 13.60 4.71 -3.54
CA LEU A 72 13.88 5.94 -2.79
C LEU A 72 15.36 6.30 -2.76
N THR A 73 16.29 5.34 -2.89
CA THR A 73 17.73 5.64 -2.99
C THR A 73 18.12 6.51 -4.20
N ARG A 74 17.23 6.61 -5.20
CA ARG A 74 17.40 7.52 -6.35
C ARG A 74 17.31 8.99 -5.94
N PHE A 75 16.64 9.29 -4.83
CA PHE A 75 16.42 10.66 -4.34
C PHE A 75 17.16 10.88 -3.02
N ALA A 76 16.98 9.99 -2.05
CA ALA A 76 17.54 10.11 -0.71
C ALA A 76 19.08 9.96 -0.70
N SER A 77 19.72 10.60 0.27
CA SER A 77 21.14 10.41 0.55
C SER A 77 21.39 9.10 1.31
N LYS A 78 20.45 8.71 2.18
CA LYS A 78 20.47 7.44 2.94
C LYS A 78 19.05 6.94 3.19
N VAL A 79 18.85 5.63 3.10
CA VAL A 79 17.58 4.94 3.38
C VAL A 79 17.81 3.87 4.44
N TYR A 80 17.19 4.03 5.60
CA TYR A 80 17.13 2.94 6.58
C TYR A 80 15.96 2.01 6.24
N VAL A 81 16.15 0.71 6.37
CA VAL A 81 15.06 -0.27 6.34
C VAL A 81 14.85 -0.78 7.75
N ILE A 82 13.73 -0.42 8.36
CA ILE A 82 13.36 -0.84 9.72
C ILE A 82 12.49 -2.09 9.60
N HIS A 83 12.97 -3.18 10.18
CA HIS A 83 12.25 -4.45 10.19
C HIS A 83 12.19 -5.08 11.58
N ARG A 84 10.99 -5.49 11.98
CA ARG A 84 10.70 -6.04 13.33
C ARG A 84 11.27 -7.43 13.62
N ARG A 85 11.85 -8.11 12.62
CA ARG A 85 12.48 -9.44 12.72
C ARG A 85 13.92 -9.35 12.23
N ASN A 86 14.67 -10.45 12.32
CA ASN A 86 16.03 -10.59 11.78
C ASN A 86 16.06 -11.18 10.36
N GLU A 87 14.90 -11.47 9.77
CA GLU A 87 14.75 -12.02 8.42
C GLU A 87 13.62 -11.32 7.66
N LEU A 88 13.74 -11.23 6.34
CA LEU A 88 12.73 -10.61 5.46
C LEU A 88 11.81 -11.69 4.86
N LYS A 89 10.54 -11.33 4.66
CA LYS A 89 9.59 -12.11 3.84
C LYS A 89 9.81 -11.90 2.34
N ALA A 90 10.44 -10.79 1.96
CA ALA A 90 10.73 -10.46 0.56
C ALA A 90 11.42 -11.62 -0.18
N SER A 91 11.15 -11.74 -1.48
CA SER A 91 11.82 -12.67 -2.38
C SER A 91 13.34 -12.50 -2.33
N LYS A 92 14.07 -13.60 -2.52
CA LYS A 92 15.53 -13.64 -2.37
C LYS A 92 16.22 -12.57 -3.22
N ILE A 93 15.79 -12.41 -4.48
CA ILE A 93 16.36 -11.40 -5.39
C ILE A 93 16.14 -9.96 -4.90
N MET A 94 14.99 -9.67 -4.28
CA MET A 94 14.70 -8.34 -3.75
C MET A 94 15.53 -8.05 -2.49
N GLN A 95 15.73 -9.05 -1.63
CA GLN A 95 16.64 -8.92 -0.50
C GLN A 95 18.07 -8.65 -0.96
N ASP A 96 18.56 -9.41 -1.96
CA ASP A 96 19.93 -9.30 -2.45
C ASP A 96 20.17 -7.94 -3.11
N ARG A 97 19.20 -7.42 -3.88
CA ARG A 97 19.26 -6.06 -4.44
C ARG A 97 19.32 -4.98 -3.36
N ALA A 98 18.47 -5.06 -2.34
CA ALA A 98 18.45 -4.09 -1.25
C ALA A 98 19.75 -4.14 -0.41
N LYS A 99 20.27 -5.33 -0.12
CA LYS A 99 21.54 -5.52 0.61
C LYS A 99 22.77 -5.06 -0.18
N ALA A 100 22.73 -5.13 -1.51
CA ALA A 100 23.81 -4.67 -2.37
C ALA A 100 23.83 -3.14 -2.56
N ASN A 101 22.79 -2.42 -2.16
CA ASN A 101 22.69 -0.98 -2.34
C ASN A 101 23.42 -0.23 -1.22
N PRO A 102 24.50 0.53 -1.50
CA PRO A 102 25.31 1.19 -0.47
C PRO A 102 24.59 2.33 0.26
N LYS A 103 23.45 2.81 -0.25
CA LYS A 103 22.61 3.81 0.43
C LYS A 103 21.60 3.20 1.39
N ILE A 104 21.46 1.87 1.40
CA ILE A 104 20.51 1.17 2.27
C ILE A 104 21.25 0.63 3.49
N GLU A 105 20.69 0.91 4.66
CA GLU A 105 21.13 0.31 5.93
C GLU A 105 19.95 -0.36 6.62
N PHE A 106 20.13 -1.60 7.07
CA PHE A 106 19.07 -2.36 7.75
C PHE A 106 19.14 -2.17 9.26
N ILE A 107 17.99 -1.86 9.86
CA ILE A 107 17.78 -1.89 11.31
C ILE A 107 16.85 -3.07 11.60
N TRP A 108 17.46 -4.18 12.01
CA TRP A 108 16.78 -5.43 12.31
C TRP A 108 16.21 -5.45 13.71
N ASN A 109 15.24 -6.35 13.94
CA ASN A 109 14.58 -6.53 15.22
C ASN A 109 14.07 -5.21 15.82
N ALA A 110 13.59 -4.28 14.99
CA ALA A 110 13.17 -2.96 15.45
C ALA A 110 11.74 -2.66 15.01
N GLY A 111 10.93 -2.18 15.95
CA GLY A 111 9.64 -1.55 15.70
C GLY A 111 9.75 -0.04 15.91
N VAL A 112 8.98 0.74 15.15
CA VAL A 112 8.79 2.17 15.43
C VAL A 112 7.76 2.28 16.55
N GLU A 113 8.14 2.87 17.68
CA GLU A 113 7.29 3.03 18.86
C GLU A 113 6.72 4.45 18.97
N GLU A 114 7.45 5.46 18.47
CA GLU A 114 7.04 6.86 18.54
C GLU A 114 7.52 7.65 17.32
N LEU A 115 6.69 8.55 16.82
CA LEU A 115 7.03 9.53 15.79
C LEU A 115 7.43 10.85 16.45
N LEU A 116 8.64 11.33 16.15
CA LEU A 116 9.18 12.56 16.73
C LEU A 116 8.96 13.75 15.81
N GLY A 117 8.65 14.89 16.41
CA GLY A 117 8.36 16.14 15.70
C GLY A 117 7.03 16.77 16.11
N ASP A 118 6.88 18.03 15.74
CA ASP A 118 5.66 18.83 15.93
C ASP A 118 5.41 19.59 14.62
N GLY A 119 4.33 19.24 13.91
CA GLY A 119 4.03 19.72 12.56
C GLY A 119 4.96 19.23 11.43
N LYS A 120 6.12 18.63 11.75
CA LYS A 120 7.03 17.98 10.80
C LYS A 120 7.83 16.87 11.48
N LEU A 121 8.00 15.74 10.79
CA LEU A 121 8.80 14.63 11.27
C LEU A 121 10.28 15.03 11.39
N THR A 122 10.89 14.69 12.53
CA THR A 122 12.33 14.90 12.78
C THR A 122 13.08 13.62 13.13
N GLY A 123 12.35 12.54 13.40
CA GLY A 123 12.93 11.26 13.76
C GLY A 123 11.89 10.26 14.24
N VAL A 124 12.37 9.11 14.70
CA VAL A 124 11.55 8.05 15.29
C VAL A 124 12.24 7.49 16.53
N LYS A 125 11.44 7.06 17.51
CA LYS A 125 11.93 6.13 18.53
C LYS A 125 11.71 4.71 18.07
N LEU A 126 12.76 3.92 18.23
CA LEU A 126 12.78 2.51 17.90
C LEU A 126 12.82 1.70 19.18
N LYS A 127 12.13 0.57 19.16
CA LYS A 127 12.18 -0.43 20.22
C LYS A 127 12.66 -1.75 19.64
N ASP A 128 13.72 -2.28 20.23
CA ASP A 128 14.23 -3.59 19.86
C ASP A 128 13.23 -4.67 20.30
N THR A 129 12.79 -5.50 19.37
CA THR A 129 11.74 -6.51 19.56
C THR A 129 12.23 -7.76 20.29
N VAL A 130 13.53 -7.89 20.52
CA VAL A 130 14.17 -8.99 21.24
C VAL A 130 14.57 -8.57 22.65
N THR A 131 15.23 -7.42 22.79
CA THR A 131 15.79 -6.94 24.06
C THR A 131 14.90 -5.92 24.76
N GLY A 132 13.98 -5.28 24.05
CA GLY A 132 13.19 -4.17 24.56
C GLY A 132 13.95 -2.85 24.68
N ALA A 133 15.22 -2.80 24.26
CA ALA A 133 16.03 -1.58 24.30
C ALA A 133 15.43 -0.50 23.39
N GLU A 134 15.39 0.73 23.90
CA GLU A 134 14.92 1.88 23.15
C GLU A 134 16.10 2.66 22.57
N SER A 135 15.91 3.17 21.36
CA SER A 135 16.86 4.06 20.69
C SER A 135 16.11 5.10 19.87
N GLN A 136 16.81 6.14 19.44
CA GLN A 136 16.29 7.17 18.57
C GLN A 136 17.04 7.18 17.25
N LEU A 137 16.33 7.44 16.17
CA LEU A 137 16.86 7.64 14.84
C LEU A 137 16.37 8.96 14.27
N ASP A 138 17.29 9.89 14.03
CA ASP A 138 16.97 11.15 13.36
C ASP A 138 16.83 10.91 11.85
N LEU A 139 15.74 11.41 11.28
CA LEU A 139 15.41 11.28 9.86
C LEU A 139 14.44 12.38 9.42
N ASP A 140 14.42 12.67 8.13
CA ASP A 140 13.53 13.66 7.53
C ASP A 140 12.19 13.03 7.08
N GLY A 141 12.16 11.72 6.84
CA GLY A 141 11.01 11.03 6.25
C GLY A 141 10.87 9.55 6.66
N LEU A 142 9.63 9.09 6.79
CA LEU A 142 9.24 7.72 7.14
C LEU A 142 8.20 7.21 6.13
N PHE A 143 8.57 6.17 5.40
CA PHE A 143 7.72 5.49 4.42
C PHE A 143 7.24 4.15 5.01
N ILE A 144 5.93 3.98 5.15
CA ILE A 144 5.33 2.81 5.80
C ILE A 144 4.85 1.83 4.72
N ALA A 145 5.62 0.77 4.51
CA ALA A 145 5.42 -0.23 3.46
C ALA A 145 5.09 -1.62 4.06
N ILE A 146 4.07 -1.66 4.93
CA ILE A 146 3.66 -2.89 5.67
C ILE A 146 2.45 -3.61 5.05
N GLY A 147 2.05 -3.20 3.85
CA GLY A 147 1.00 -3.81 3.04
C GLY A 147 -0.27 -2.97 2.95
N ASN A 148 -1.16 -3.38 2.04
CA ASN A 148 -2.47 -2.76 1.87
C ASN A 148 -3.56 -3.83 2.00
N ASP A 149 -4.73 -3.41 2.43
CA ASP A 149 -5.93 -4.24 2.59
C ASP A 149 -6.98 -3.82 1.54
N PRO A 150 -7.20 -4.63 0.50
CA PRO A 150 -8.29 -4.43 -0.46
C PRO A 150 -9.64 -4.37 0.25
N ARG A 151 -10.51 -3.42 -0.13
CA ARG A 151 -11.83 -3.24 0.50
C ARG A 151 -12.86 -4.20 -0.11
N VAL A 152 -12.70 -5.48 0.18
CA VAL A 152 -13.49 -6.57 -0.41
C VAL A 152 -14.58 -7.15 0.49
N TRP A 153 -14.66 -6.73 1.75
CA TRP A 153 -15.60 -7.24 2.76
C TRP A 153 -17.08 -7.36 2.29
N LEU A 154 -17.52 -6.47 1.40
CA LEU A 154 -18.87 -6.51 0.81
C LEU A 154 -19.11 -7.76 -0.08
N VAL A 155 -18.05 -8.30 -0.67
CA VAL A 155 -18.09 -9.27 -1.77
C VAL A 155 -17.24 -10.52 -1.54
N GLU A 156 -16.61 -10.67 -0.36
CA GLU A 156 -15.73 -11.79 -0.03
C GLU A 156 -16.35 -13.18 -0.24
N ASN A 157 -17.66 -13.30 -0.03
CA ASN A 157 -18.40 -14.56 -0.21
C ASN A 157 -19.20 -14.62 -1.51
N GLN A 158 -18.99 -13.66 -2.42
CA GLN A 158 -19.75 -13.52 -3.67
C GLN A 158 -18.86 -13.56 -4.91
N LEU A 159 -17.60 -13.14 -4.79
CA LEU A 159 -16.64 -13.06 -5.89
C LEU A 159 -15.39 -13.90 -5.61
N GLU A 160 -14.76 -14.38 -6.68
CA GLU A 160 -13.42 -14.93 -6.60
C GLU A 160 -12.41 -13.83 -6.21
N LEU A 161 -11.58 -14.14 -5.22
CA LEU A 161 -10.47 -13.29 -4.79
C LEU A 161 -9.14 -13.98 -5.08
N THR A 162 -8.09 -13.19 -5.28
CA THR A 162 -6.71 -13.70 -5.30
C THR A 162 -6.27 -14.13 -3.90
N GLU A 163 -5.11 -14.80 -3.80
CA GLU A 163 -4.52 -15.18 -2.50
C GLU A 163 -4.29 -13.96 -1.59
N ASP A 164 -3.92 -12.81 -2.18
CA ASP A 164 -3.72 -11.53 -1.50
C ASP A 164 -5.01 -10.73 -1.30
N LYS A 165 -6.19 -11.35 -1.50
CA LYS A 165 -7.52 -10.78 -1.27
C LYS A 165 -7.93 -9.62 -2.19
N PHE A 166 -7.32 -9.51 -3.36
CA PHE A 166 -7.79 -8.60 -4.42
C PHE A 166 -8.94 -9.26 -5.20
N ILE A 167 -9.86 -8.48 -5.75
CA ILE A 167 -10.91 -9.01 -6.63
C ILE A 167 -10.25 -9.53 -7.90
N LYS A 168 -10.49 -10.81 -8.22
CA LYS A 168 -9.95 -11.41 -9.43
C LYS A 168 -10.77 -10.96 -10.64
N VAL A 169 -10.07 -10.49 -11.68
CA VAL A 169 -10.66 -10.10 -12.97
C VAL A 169 -10.07 -10.90 -14.12
N ASP A 170 -10.80 -11.01 -15.22
CA ASP A 170 -10.36 -11.73 -16.42
C ASP A 170 -9.35 -10.91 -17.24
N GLY A 171 -8.06 -11.18 -17.00
CA GLY A 171 -6.95 -10.61 -17.76
C GLY A 171 -6.92 -9.08 -17.71
N ARG A 172 -7.07 -8.44 -18.87
CA ARG A 172 -7.08 -6.96 -19.01
C ARG A 172 -8.48 -6.35 -18.90
N THR A 173 -9.53 -7.17 -18.75
CA THR A 173 -10.90 -6.71 -18.59
C THR A 173 -11.17 -6.32 -17.14
N SER A 174 -12.39 -5.86 -16.86
CA SER A 174 -12.91 -5.60 -15.52
C SER A 174 -13.86 -6.71 -15.01
N LYS A 175 -14.05 -7.78 -15.79
CA LYS A 175 -15.06 -8.81 -15.54
C LYS A 175 -14.68 -9.66 -14.33
N THR A 176 -15.58 -9.75 -13.36
CA THR A 176 -15.43 -10.60 -12.18
C THR A 176 -16.03 -12.00 -12.42
N SER A 177 -15.98 -12.88 -11.42
CA SER A 177 -16.62 -14.20 -11.46
C SER A 177 -18.16 -14.14 -11.52
N LEU A 178 -18.79 -12.98 -11.30
CA LEU A 178 -20.24 -12.82 -11.32
C LEU A 178 -20.69 -11.97 -12.54
N PRO A 179 -21.50 -12.53 -13.47
CA PRO A 179 -21.93 -11.81 -14.66
C PRO A 179 -22.66 -10.48 -14.40
N GLY A 180 -22.18 -9.42 -15.06
CA GLY A 180 -22.67 -8.06 -14.89
C GLY A 180 -22.21 -7.38 -13.59
N VAL A 181 -21.21 -7.95 -12.91
CA VAL A 181 -20.44 -7.29 -11.86
C VAL A 181 -19.00 -7.14 -12.33
N PHE A 182 -18.50 -5.92 -12.26
CA PHE A 182 -17.17 -5.52 -12.72
C PHE A 182 -16.39 -4.92 -11.56
N ALA A 183 -15.06 -4.86 -11.65
CA ALA A 183 -14.22 -4.24 -10.64
C ALA A 183 -13.07 -3.44 -11.27
N CYS A 184 -12.66 -2.36 -10.60
CA CYS A 184 -11.60 -1.48 -11.07
C CYS A 184 -10.91 -0.74 -9.91
N GLY A 185 -9.77 -0.13 -10.21
CA GLY A 185 -8.95 0.57 -9.24
C GLY A 185 -8.10 -0.36 -8.38
N ASP A 186 -7.64 0.15 -7.24
CA ASP A 186 -6.72 -0.56 -6.36
C ASP A 186 -7.28 -1.89 -5.82
N VAL A 187 -8.60 -2.10 -5.83
CA VAL A 187 -9.20 -3.35 -5.36
C VAL A 187 -8.89 -4.55 -6.26
N ILE A 188 -8.44 -4.30 -7.50
CA ILE A 188 -7.99 -5.33 -8.47
C ILE A 188 -6.47 -5.29 -8.73
N ASP A 189 -5.77 -4.28 -8.22
CA ASP A 189 -4.38 -3.99 -8.59
C ASP A 189 -3.43 -4.12 -7.39
N PRO A 190 -2.77 -5.28 -7.20
CA PRO A 190 -1.74 -5.43 -6.17
C PRO A 190 -0.41 -4.75 -6.54
N THR A 191 -0.25 -4.33 -7.79
CA THR A 191 1.06 -3.96 -8.35
C THR A 191 1.26 -2.45 -8.32
N TYR A 192 0.43 -1.67 -9.00
CA TYR A 192 0.72 -0.26 -9.26
C TYR A 192 0.09 0.68 -8.24
N ARG A 193 -1.22 0.54 -7.99
CA ARG A 193 -1.98 1.33 -7.00
C ARG A 193 -1.75 2.83 -7.14
N GLN A 194 -1.92 3.33 -8.37
CA GLN A 194 -1.76 4.73 -8.71
C GLN A 194 -3.09 5.31 -9.18
N ALA A 195 -3.34 6.59 -8.89
CA ALA A 195 -4.57 7.26 -9.29
C ALA A 195 -4.83 7.15 -10.81
N ILE A 196 -3.78 7.27 -11.64
CA ILE A 196 -3.91 7.21 -13.10
C ILE A 196 -4.19 5.79 -13.61
N THR A 197 -3.59 4.75 -13.00
CA THR A 197 -3.89 3.36 -13.36
C THR A 197 -5.30 2.99 -12.92
N ALA A 198 -5.73 3.43 -11.74
CA ALA A 198 -7.08 3.27 -11.25
C ALA A 198 -8.11 3.92 -12.17
N ALA A 199 -7.90 5.18 -12.57
CA ALA A 199 -8.76 5.87 -13.52
C ALA A 199 -8.86 5.14 -14.87
N GLY A 200 -7.73 4.66 -15.41
CA GLY A 200 -7.70 3.86 -16.64
C GLY A 200 -8.53 2.58 -16.53
N SER A 201 -8.37 1.84 -15.43
CA SER A 201 -9.17 0.63 -15.19
C SER A 201 -10.67 0.93 -14.99
N GLY A 202 -11.02 2.11 -14.44
CA GLY A 202 -12.39 2.58 -14.35
C GLY A 202 -13.05 2.79 -15.72
N CYS A 203 -12.30 3.36 -16.68
CA CYS A 203 -12.73 3.46 -18.06
C CYS A 203 -13.03 2.08 -18.68
N VAL A 204 -12.12 1.12 -18.48
CA VAL A 204 -12.34 -0.27 -18.93
C VAL A 204 -13.63 -0.86 -18.33
N ALA A 205 -13.86 -0.65 -17.03
CA ALA A 205 -15.05 -1.16 -16.37
C ALA A 205 -16.37 -0.56 -16.87
N ALA A 206 -16.38 0.73 -17.19
CA ALA A 206 -17.53 1.38 -17.79
C ALA A 206 -17.86 0.79 -19.18
N LEU A 207 -16.84 0.57 -20.01
CA LEU A 207 -17.01 0.00 -21.35
C LEU A 207 -17.45 -1.47 -21.31
N ASP A 208 -16.87 -2.27 -20.42
CA ASP A 208 -17.31 -3.67 -20.24
C ASP A 208 -18.76 -3.76 -19.75
N ALA A 209 -19.16 -2.85 -18.85
CA ALA A 209 -20.54 -2.77 -18.36
C ALA A 209 -21.52 -2.34 -19.47
N GLU A 210 -21.13 -1.40 -20.32
CA GLU A 210 -21.92 -0.96 -21.48
C GLU A 210 -22.10 -2.11 -22.47
N HIS A 211 -21.01 -2.79 -22.87
CA HIS A 211 -21.08 -3.95 -23.75
C HIS A 211 -21.96 -5.08 -23.18
N PHE A 212 -21.91 -5.31 -21.86
CA PHE A 212 -22.76 -6.30 -21.20
C PHE A 212 -24.26 -5.94 -21.23
N LEU A 213 -24.57 -4.64 -21.20
CA LEU A 213 -25.96 -4.16 -21.27
C LEU A 213 -26.52 -4.19 -22.69
N THR A 214 -25.68 -3.96 -23.71
CA THR A 214 -26.11 -3.93 -25.12
C THR A 214 -26.21 -5.31 -25.76
N ALA A 215 -25.53 -6.31 -25.21
CA ALA A 215 -25.61 -7.71 -25.66
C ALA A 215 -26.83 -8.48 -25.13
N GLN A 216 -27.80 -7.81 -24.48
CA GLN A 216 -29.02 -8.41 -23.91
C GLN A 216 -30.20 -8.43 -24.88
#